data_AF-A0A7G8IYU6-F1
#
_entry.id   AF-A0A7G8IYU6-F1
#
_cell.length_a   1.000
_cell.length_b   1.000
_cell.length_c   1.000
_cell.angle_alpha   90.00
_cell.angle_beta   90.00
_cell.angle_gamma   90.00
#
_symmetry.space_group_name_H-M   'P 1'
#
loop_
_entity.id
_entity.type
_entity.pdbx_description
1 polymer ?
#
loop_
_entity_poly.entity_id
_entity_poly.type
_entity_poly.pdbx_seq_one_letter_code
_entity_poly.pdbx_strand_id
1 'polypeptide(L)'
;MSSAQGANPGAEREDPLAQPDSRFNTLPGWTWVGCYGGYYLTADQLDNAGFEHGFFTRRWQGRGPDELATYLSCGVSVHRPQQVHGNVVLEASAAAAAPWPDADGLVSDRGGQSLWVCGADCTPVLLADPKSGHVAACHAGWRGVASRILPEAIARLEQRGACREQLIVALGPAVSGERYQVEQSVALQVGEALAAEPRSLEELQRQAVIDPDPEQGHCRLDIRQAALQQLKAEGINHTRISTCPLCTVAEPSLFHSWRRDQVKAVQWSGIVGQAAI
;
A
#
# COMPACT_ATOMS: atom_id res chain seq x y z
N MET A 1 -10.68 -19.45 42.45
CA MET A 1 -10.83 -17.99 42.25
C MET A 1 -10.02 -17.65 41.01
N SER A 2 -10.75 -17.37 39.93
CA SER A 2 -10.22 -17.00 38.62
C SER A 2 -9.86 -15.52 38.62
N SER A 3 -8.74 -15.17 38.00
CA SER A 3 -8.47 -13.81 37.53
C SER A 3 -7.64 -13.89 36.26
N ALA A 4 -8.34 -14.11 35.15
CA ALA A 4 -7.86 -13.80 33.81
C ALA A 4 -7.71 -12.27 33.71
N GLN A 5 -6.49 -11.79 33.41
CA GLN A 5 -6.24 -10.40 33.07
C GLN A 5 -6.75 -10.17 31.65
N GLY A 6 -7.82 -9.39 31.53
CA GLY A 6 -8.34 -8.93 30.25
C GLY A 6 -7.36 -7.96 29.59
N ALA A 7 -7.05 -8.21 28.32
CA ALA A 7 -6.41 -7.22 27.47
C ALA A 7 -7.32 -6.00 27.34
N ASN A 8 -6.78 -4.81 27.60
CA ASN A 8 -7.49 -3.55 27.51
C ASN A 8 -7.57 -3.10 26.04
N PRO A 9 -8.75 -3.07 25.38
CA PRO A 9 -8.86 -2.85 23.94
C PRO A 9 -8.92 -1.36 23.55
N GLY A 10 -8.25 -0.48 24.31
CA GLY A 10 -8.39 0.98 24.16
C GLY A 10 -7.15 1.80 24.49
N ALA A 11 -5.97 1.20 24.58
CA ALA A 11 -4.74 2.00 24.68
C ALA A 11 -4.50 2.65 23.31
N GLU A 12 -4.76 3.95 23.21
CA GLU A 12 -4.22 4.78 22.14
C GLU A 12 -2.72 4.48 22.06
N ARG A 13 -2.24 3.97 20.92
CA ARG A 13 -0.80 3.83 20.74
C ARG A 13 -0.21 5.24 20.74
N GLU A 14 0.46 5.58 21.84
CA GLU A 14 1.24 6.82 21.97
C GLU A 14 2.17 6.96 20.74
N ASP A 15 2.41 8.20 20.32
CA ASP A 15 3.31 8.50 19.21
C ASP A 15 4.63 7.72 19.39
N PRO A 16 5.02 6.84 18.46
CA PRO A 16 6.23 6.03 18.57
C PRO A 16 7.50 6.87 18.86
N LEU A 17 7.51 8.15 18.46
CA LEU A 17 8.60 9.08 18.76
C LEU A 17 8.50 9.79 20.11
N ALA A 18 7.37 9.72 20.82
CA ALA A 18 7.24 10.28 22.17
C ALA A 18 8.03 9.47 23.21
N GLN A 19 8.37 8.22 22.89
CA GLN A 19 9.26 7.37 23.67
C GLN A 19 10.25 6.70 22.72
N PRO A 20 11.36 7.37 22.34
CA PRO A 20 12.43 6.76 21.55
C PRO A 20 13.21 5.78 22.45
N ASP A 21 12.56 4.69 22.83
CA ASP A 21 13.16 3.56 23.51
C ASP A 21 13.31 2.38 22.53
N SER A 22 13.79 1.24 23.02
CA SER A 22 14.04 0.03 22.24
C SER A 22 12.80 -0.57 21.55
N ARG A 23 11.61 0.04 21.69
CA ARG A 23 10.37 -0.43 21.08
C ARG A 23 10.04 0.22 19.74
N PHE A 24 10.77 1.26 19.31
CA PHE A 24 10.49 2.02 18.09
C PHE A 24 10.42 1.14 16.83
N ASN A 25 11.30 0.14 16.70
CA ASN A 25 11.32 -0.83 15.59
C ASN A 25 11.02 -2.25 16.06
N THR A 26 9.79 -2.47 16.52
CA THR A 26 9.30 -3.80 16.93
C THR A 26 8.38 -4.43 15.89
N LEU A 27 8.13 -3.75 14.76
CA LEU A 27 7.22 -4.21 13.72
C LEU A 27 7.94 -5.23 12.82
N PRO A 28 7.57 -6.53 12.84
CA PRO A 28 8.33 -7.53 12.08
C PRO A 28 8.22 -7.28 10.57
N GLY A 29 9.37 -7.21 9.88
CA GLY A 29 9.42 -7.01 8.43
C GLY A 29 9.25 -5.56 7.98
N TRP A 30 9.18 -4.61 8.92
CA TRP A 30 8.98 -3.19 8.65
C TRP A 30 9.79 -2.32 9.60
N THR A 31 10.37 -1.25 9.06
CA THR A 31 11.25 -0.35 9.82
C THR A 31 10.74 1.08 9.74
N TRP A 32 10.61 1.73 10.90
CA TRP A 32 10.36 3.17 10.97
C TRP A 32 11.67 3.93 10.76
N VAL A 33 11.66 4.85 9.81
CA VAL A 33 12.75 5.78 9.54
C VAL A 33 12.36 7.16 10.05
N GLY A 34 13.11 7.63 11.06
CA GLY A 34 12.95 8.96 11.63
C GLY A 34 13.75 10.00 10.86
N CYS A 35 13.12 11.12 10.52
CA CYS A 35 13.75 12.25 9.85
C CYS A 35 13.36 13.56 10.56
N TYR A 36 14.06 14.65 10.24
CA TYR A 36 13.63 15.95 10.72
C TYR A 36 12.25 16.32 10.16
N GLY A 37 11.26 16.42 11.05
CA GLY A 37 9.87 16.78 10.71
C GLY A 37 8.88 15.61 10.68
N GLY A 38 9.32 14.36 10.79
CA GLY A 38 8.41 13.21 10.81
C GLY A 38 9.13 11.88 10.61
N TYR A 39 8.34 10.85 10.37
CA TYR A 39 8.83 9.50 10.12
C TYR A 39 7.97 8.81 9.06
N TYR A 40 8.59 7.89 8.34
CA TYR A 40 7.93 7.05 7.35
C TYR A 40 8.32 5.60 7.59
N LEU A 41 7.54 4.68 7.05
CA LEU A 41 7.78 3.24 7.19
C LEU A 41 8.45 2.71 5.92
N THR A 42 9.38 1.78 6.07
CA THR A 42 9.95 0.98 4.98
C THR A 42 9.65 -0.50 5.19
N ALA A 43 9.54 -1.25 4.10
CA ALA A 43 9.45 -2.69 4.11
C ALA A 43 10.85 -3.30 4.00
N ASP A 44 11.20 -4.17 4.93
CA ASP A 44 12.57 -4.71 5.02
C ASP A 44 12.96 -5.49 3.75
N GLN A 45 12.01 -6.11 3.05
CA GLN A 45 12.32 -6.85 1.82
C GLN A 45 12.75 -5.95 0.65
N LEU A 46 12.11 -4.79 0.49
CA LEU A 46 12.50 -3.81 -0.54
C LEU A 46 13.83 -3.14 -0.15
N ASP A 47 14.00 -2.83 1.14
CA ASP A 47 15.23 -2.23 1.68
C ASP A 47 16.44 -3.18 1.52
N ASN A 48 16.29 -4.46 1.88
CA ASN A 48 17.32 -5.48 1.70
C ASN A 48 17.67 -5.73 0.22
N ALA A 49 16.75 -5.43 -0.71
CA ALA A 49 16.99 -5.45 -2.15
C ALA A 49 17.58 -4.12 -2.68
N GLY A 50 17.81 -3.15 -1.80
CA GLY A 50 18.44 -1.86 -2.10
C GLY A 50 17.49 -0.78 -2.62
N PHE A 51 16.18 -1.02 -2.66
CA PHE A 51 15.23 -0.04 -3.21
C PHE A 51 14.90 1.04 -2.19
N GLU A 52 15.23 2.28 -2.53
CA GLU A 52 14.83 3.46 -1.76
C GLU A 52 13.32 3.67 -1.91
N HIS A 53 12.60 3.63 -0.79
CA HIS A 53 11.14 3.73 -0.78
C HIS A 53 10.64 4.20 0.59
N GLY A 54 9.38 4.59 0.68
CA GLY A 54 8.76 4.94 1.95
C GLY A 54 7.25 5.09 1.90
N PHE A 55 6.61 4.74 3.01
CA PHE A 55 5.20 4.95 3.30
C PHE A 55 5.07 6.04 4.36
N PHE A 56 4.77 7.28 3.95
CA PHE A 56 4.80 8.43 4.83
C PHE A 56 3.58 8.48 5.75
N THR A 57 3.75 9.15 6.89
CA THR A 57 2.70 9.35 7.90
C THR A 57 2.01 10.69 7.74
N ARG A 58 0.93 10.90 8.50
CA ARG A 58 0.21 12.19 8.58
C ARG A 58 1.08 13.36 9.04
N ARG A 59 2.23 13.08 9.67
CA ARG A 59 3.19 14.12 10.10
C ARG A 59 3.77 14.92 8.93
N TRP A 60 3.73 14.34 7.74
CA TRP A 60 4.21 14.94 6.49
C TRP A 60 3.14 15.73 5.73
N GLN A 61 1.97 15.96 6.34
CA GLN A 61 0.89 16.72 5.71
C GLN A 61 1.39 18.08 5.19
N GLY A 62 0.86 18.48 4.04
CA GLY A 62 1.26 19.73 3.37
C GLY A 62 2.53 19.61 2.51
N ARG A 63 3.26 18.50 2.59
CA ARG A 63 4.45 18.24 1.76
C ARG A 63 4.08 17.33 0.59
N GLY A 64 4.40 17.78 -0.62
CA GLY A 64 4.17 17.02 -1.84
C GLY A 64 5.36 16.10 -2.19
N PRO A 65 5.20 15.22 -3.20
CA PRO A 65 6.27 14.34 -3.67
C PRO A 65 7.59 15.05 -3.99
N ASP A 66 7.55 16.29 -4.51
CA ASP A 66 8.76 17.07 -4.80
C ASP A 66 9.64 17.32 -3.57
N GLU A 67 9.02 17.51 -2.40
CA GLU A 67 9.73 17.66 -1.13
C GLU A 67 10.06 16.29 -0.52
N LEU A 68 9.10 15.36 -0.51
CA LEU A 68 9.27 14.05 0.12
C LEU A 68 10.34 13.19 -0.55
N ALA A 69 10.53 13.33 -1.87
CA ALA A 69 11.57 12.61 -2.59
C ALA A 69 12.97 12.88 -2.04
N THR A 70 13.23 14.09 -1.53
CA THR A 70 14.53 14.45 -0.94
C THR A 70 14.87 13.66 0.32
N TYR A 71 13.87 13.06 0.99
CA TYR A 71 14.05 12.20 2.15
C TYR A 71 14.26 10.73 1.77
N LEU A 72 13.91 10.34 0.53
CA LEU A 72 14.15 8.98 0.02
C LEU A 72 15.48 8.90 -0.71
N SER A 73 15.73 9.84 -1.63
CA SER A 73 16.89 9.79 -2.53
C SER A 73 17.21 11.16 -3.10
N CYS A 74 18.50 11.50 -3.19
CA CYS A 74 18.93 12.77 -3.74
C CYS A 74 19.03 12.72 -5.28
N GLY A 75 18.61 13.80 -5.95
CA GLY A 75 18.80 13.94 -7.41
C GLY A 75 17.84 13.11 -8.27
N VAL A 76 16.74 12.60 -7.71
CA VAL A 76 15.71 11.85 -8.45
C VAL A 76 14.68 12.77 -9.09
N SER A 77 14.13 12.34 -10.23
CA SER A 77 12.93 12.95 -10.82
C SER A 77 11.67 12.43 -10.12
N VAL A 78 10.63 13.25 -10.08
CA VAL A 78 9.40 12.98 -9.31
C VAL A 78 8.22 12.82 -10.26
N HIS A 79 7.50 11.70 -10.13
CA HIS A 79 6.39 11.34 -11.00
C HIS A 79 5.17 10.92 -10.19
N ARG A 80 4.00 11.48 -10.52
CA ARG A 80 2.73 11.15 -9.85
C ARG A 80 1.55 11.29 -10.81
N PRO A 81 0.52 10.43 -10.72
CA PRO A 81 -0.69 10.61 -11.51
C PRO A 81 -1.71 11.49 -10.79
N GLN A 82 -2.77 11.84 -11.51
CA GLN A 82 -4.05 12.26 -10.93
C GLN A 82 -4.87 11.00 -10.64
N GLN A 83 -4.96 10.62 -9.36
CA GLN A 83 -5.64 9.39 -8.96
C GLN A 83 -7.17 9.49 -9.08
N VAL A 84 -7.77 8.52 -9.75
CA VAL A 84 -9.21 8.47 -10.07
C VAL A 84 -9.89 7.18 -9.61
N HIS A 85 -9.20 6.35 -8.84
CA HIS A 85 -9.65 5.04 -8.34
C HIS A 85 -9.97 4.01 -9.45
N GLY A 86 -9.27 4.10 -10.59
CA GLY A 86 -9.33 3.15 -11.69
C GLY A 86 -8.22 2.11 -11.68
N ASN A 87 -7.93 1.53 -12.85
CA ASN A 87 -6.87 0.54 -13.06
C ASN A 87 -5.79 0.97 -14.07
N VAL A 88 -5.79 2.24 -14.49
CA VAL A 88 -4.83 2.72 -15.48
C VAL A 88 -3.46 2.82 -14.82
N VAL A 89 -2.47 2.15 -15.42
CA VAL A 89 -1.05 2.23 -15.05
C VAL A 89 -0.28 2.87 -16.20
N LEU A 90 0.45 3.95 -15.91
CA LEU A 90 1.23 4.69 -16.90
C LEU A 90 2.73 4.52 -16.68
N GLU A 91 3.49 4.80 -17.72
CA GLU A 91 4.93 5.03 -17.56
C GLU A 91 5.15 6.30 -16.73
N ALA A 92 6.11 6.27 -15.81
CA ALA A 92 6.45 7.40 -14.96
C ALA A 92 6.71 8.66 -15.80
N SER A 93 7.44 8.52 -16.91
CA SER A 93 7.73 9.62 -17.84
C SER A 93 6.51 10.34 -18.42
N ALA A 94 5.33 9.71 -18.48
CA ALA A 94 4.09 10.34 -18.91
C ALA A 94 3.45 11.22 -17.82
N ALA A 95 3.91 11.09 -16.58
CA ALA A 95 3.38 11.75 -15.39
C ALA A 95 4.48 12.55 -14.67
N ALA A 96 5.26 13.32 -15.45
CA ALA A 96 6.43 14.08 -14.99
C ALA A 96 6.15 15.54 -14.60
N ALA A 97 5.04 16.12 -15.07
CA ALA A 97 4.61 17.48 -14.69
C ALA A 97 3.08 17.63 -14.74
N ALA A 98 2.57 18.69 -14.10
CA ALA A 98 1.18 19.08 -14.21
C ALA A 98 0.84 19.63 -15.62
N PRO A 99 -0.39 19.44 -16.13
CA PRO A 99 -1.49 18.68 -15.52
C PRO A 99 -1.19 17.18 -15.49
N TRP A 100 -1.37 16.56 -14.33
CA TRP A 100 -1.08 15.14 -14.15
C TRP A 100 -2.14 14.30 -14.87
N PRO A 101 -1.75 13.23 -15.58
CA PRO A 101 -2.70 12.37 -16.28
C PRO A 101 -3.50 11.53 -15.30
N ASP A 102 -4.75 11.21 -15.66
CA ASP A 102 -5.61 10.31 -14.90
C ASP A 102 -5.04 8.88 -14.91
N ALA A 103 -4.65 8.40 -13.74
CA ALA A 103 -4.15 7.05 -13.53
C ALA A 103 -4.07 6.72 -12.03
N ASP A 104 -3.99 5.45 -11.70
CA ASP A 104 -3.87 4.98 -10.31
C ASP A 104 -2.60 4.16 -10.07
N GLY A 105 -1.79 3.94 -11.11
CA GLY A 105 -0.47 3.38 -10.95
C GLY A 105 0.54 3.99 -11.92
N LEU A 106 1.81 3.87 -11.54
CA LEU A 106 2.95 4.18 -12.39
C LEU A 106 3.92 3.00 -12.43
N VAL A 107 4.63 2.83 -13.54
CA VAL A 107 5.80 1.95 -13.70
C VAL A 107 7.00 2.73 -14.21
N SER A 108 8.21 2.26 -13.91
CA SER A 108 9.45 2.81 -14.46
C SER A 108 10.42 1.69 -14.81
N ASP A 109 11.03 1.83 -15.98
CA ASP A 109 12.18 1.04 -16.44
C ASP A 109 13.51 1.81 -16.35
N ARG A 110 13.53 2.92 -15.59
CA ARG A 110 14.68 3.82 -15.48
C ARG A 110 15.08 4.09 -14.03
N GLY A 111 16.39 4.09 -13.81
CA GLY A 111 17.01 4.59 -12.59
C GLY A 111 16.78 6.09 -12.36
N GLY A 112 16.64 6.49 -11.10
CA GLY A 112 16.50 7.90 -10.71
C GLY A 112 15.12 8.50 -11.00
N GLN A 113 14.11 7.67 -11.26
CA GLN A 113 12.70 8.09 -11.29
C GLN A 113 12.02 7.61 -10.02
N SER A 114 11.41 8.54 -9.28
CA SER A 114 10.59 8.24 -8.10
C SER A 114 9.11 8.29 -8.46
N LEU A 115 8.37 7.25 -8.07
CA LEU A 115 6.97 7.05 -8.43
C LEU A 115 6.12 7.17 -7.17
N TRP A 116 5.06 7.98 -7.23
CA TRP A 116 4.30 8.36 -6.05
C TRP A 116 2.81 8.11 -6.21
N VAL A 117 2.21 7.55 -5.16
CA VAL A 117 0.76 7.43 -4.99
C VAL A 117 0.39 7.92 -3.59
N CYS A 118 -0.84 8.41 -3.42
CA CYS A 118 -1.36 8.86 -2.14
C CYS A 118 -2.67 8.17 -1.79
N GLY A 119 -3.02 8.21 -0.50
CA GLY A 119 -4.31 7.72 -0.05
C GLY A 119 -4.53 7.98 1.42
N ALA A 120 -5.76 7.74 1.85
CA ALA A 120 -6.15 7.65 3.24
C ALA A 120 -7.17 6.52 3.34
N ASP A 121 -6.70 5.31 3.68
CA ASP A 121 -7.39 4.01 3.77
C ASP A 121 -7.17 3.03 2.61
N CYS A 122 -7.01 3.51 1.37
CA CYS A 122 -6.68 2.63 0.24
C CYS A 122 -5.25 2.08 0.38
N THR A 123 -4.99 0.87 -0.15
CA THR A 123 -3.68 0.23 -0.03
C THR A 123 -2.68 0.83 -1.02
N PRO A 124 -1.61 1.51 -0.59
CA PRO A 124 -0.48 1.79 -1.47
C PRO A 124 0.32 0.49 -1.68
N VAL A 125 0.60 0.15 -2.94
CA VAL A 125 1.37 -1.04 -3.31
C VAL A 125 2.62 -0.61 -4.06
N LEU A 126 3.78 -0.98 -3.55
CA LEU A 126 5.07 -0.75 -4.20
C LEU A 126 5.59 -2.10 -4.70
N LEU A 127 6.01 -2.17 -5.97
CA LEU A 127 6.59 -3.36 -6.59
C LEU A 127 8.00 -3.03 -7.09
N ALA A 128 8.90 -3.99 -7.03
CA ALA A 128 10.24 -3.86 -7.57
C ALA A 128 10.75 -5.20 -8.11
N ASP A 129 11.45 -5.17 -9.25
CA ASP A 129 12.24 -6.29 -9.73
C ASP A 129 13.73 -6.05 -9.41
N PRO A 130 14.33 -6.81 -8.47
CA PRO A 130 15.72 -6.62 -8.07
C PRO A 130 16.73 -6.90 -9.19
N LYS A 131 16.34 -7.61 -10.26
CA LYS A 131 17.25 -7.90 -11.37
C LYS A 131 17.34 -6.74 -12.36
N SER A 132 16.20 -6.16 -12.74
CA SER A 132 16.13 -5.09 -13.73
C SER A 132 16.21 -3.68 -13.11
N GLY A 133 15.92 -3.54 -11.81
CA GLY A 133 15.79 -2.24 -11.15
C GLY A 133 14.45 -1.55 -11.44
N HIS A 134 13.54 -2.21 -12.17
CA HIS A 134 12.23 -1.67 -12.53
C HIS A 134 11.30 -1.65 -11.32
N VAL A 135 10.48 -0.61 -11.23
CA VAL A 135 9.60 -0.39 -10.08
C VAL A 135 8.20 0.05 -10.51
N ALA A 136 7.23 -0.17 -9.63
CA ALA A 136 5.88 0.34 -9.78
C ALA A 136 5.34 0.86 -8.45
N ALA A 137 4.46 1.86 -8.52
CA ALA A 137 3.66 2.35 -7.39
C ALA A 137 2.19 2.39 -7.78
N CYS A 138 1.32 1.74 -7.01
CA CYS A 138 -0.11 1.61 -7.30
C CYS A 138 -0.96 2.03 -6.11
N HIS A 139 -2.04 2.75 -6.39
CA HIS A 139 -3.12 3.05 -5.47
C HIS A 139 -4.22 1.99 -5.60
N ALA A 140 -4.17 0.99 -4.72
CA ALA A 140 -5.10 -0.13 -4.73
C ALA A 140 -6.23 0.06 -3.70
N GLY A 141 -7.14 1.00 -4.01
CA GLY A 141 -8.45 1.05 -3.37
C GLY A 141 -9.36 -0.09 -3.86
N TRP A 142 -10.54 -0.27 -3.25
CA TRP A 142 -11.46 -1.35 -3.62
C TRP A 142 -11.83 -1.36 -5.10
N ARG A 143 -12.05 -0.18 -5.71
CA ARG A 143 -12.32 -0.05 -7.15
C ARG A 143 -11.13 -0.44 -8.00
N GLY A 144 -9.92 -0.06 -7.59
CA GLY A 144 -8.68 -0.42 -8.29
C GLY A 144 -8.43 -1.94 -8.23
N VAL A 145 -8.62 -2.55 -7.06
CA VAL A 145 -8.51 -4.02 -6.91
C VAL A 145 -9.57 -4.74 -7.73
N ALA A 146 -10.84 -4.32 -7.65
CA ALA A 146 -11.93 -4.86 -8.47
C ALA A 146 -11.68 -4.69 -9.98
N SER A 147 -11.01 -3.61 -10.37
CA SER A 147 -10.62 -3.34 -11.75
C SER A 147 -9.26 -3.92 -12.14
N ARG A 148 -8.63 -4.73 -11.28
CA ARG A 148 -7.36 -5.44 -11.54
C ARG A 148 -6.14 -4.52 -11.80
N ILE A 149 -5.97 -3.48 -10.99
CA ILE A 149 -4.79 -2.58 -11.04
C ILE A 149 -3.45 -3.32 -10.87
N LEU A 150 -3.36 -4.31 -9.97
CA LEU A 150 -2.08 -5.01 -9.71
C LEU A 150 -1.66 -5.93 -10.87
N PRO A 151 -2.57 -6.72 -11.48
CA PRO A 151 -2.28 -7.42 -12.73
C PRO A 151 -1.81 -6.50 -13.86
N GLU A 152 -2.44 -5.33 -14.04
CA GLU A 152 -2.00 -4.34 -15.04
C GLU A 152 -0.57 -3.85 -14.75
N ALA A 153 -0.26 -3.52 -13.49
CA ALA A 153 1.08 -3.07 -13.11
C ALA A 153 2.16 -4.15 -13.35
N ILE A 154 1.86 -5.41 -12.99
CA ILE A 154 2.76 -6.55 -13.24
C ILE A 154 2.97 -6.73 -14.75
N ALA A 155 1.90 -6.73 -15.55
CA ALA A 155 2.00 -6.89 -17.00
C ALA A 155 2.84 -5.78 -17.64
N ARG A 156 2.70 -4.53 -17.17
CA ARG A 156 3.52 -3.41 -17.63
C ARG A 156 5.00 -3.57 -17.27
N LEU A 157 5.31 -4.01 -16.05
CA LEU A 157 6.69 -4.31 -15.66
C LEU A 157 7.29 -5.44 -16.53
N GLU A 158 6.54 -6.50 -16.78
CA GLU A 158 6.98 -7.63 -17.64
C GLU A 158 7.22 -7.19 -19.09
N GLN A 159 6.37 -6.33 -19.64
CA GLN A 159 6.58 -5.73 -20.97
C GLN A 159 7.88 -4.94 -21.07
N ARG A 160 8.39 -4.43 -19.95
CA ARG A 160 9.70 -3.77 -19.86
C ARG A 160 10.85 -4.72 -19.57
N GLY A 161 10.58 -6.01 -19.35
CA GLY A 161 11.60 -7.02 -19.10
C GLY A 161 11.80 -7.35 -17.62
N ALA A 162 10.91 -6.91 -16.73
CA ALA A 162 10.91 -7.39 -15.35
C ALA A 162 10.49 -8.87 -15.28
N CYS A 163 11.03 -9.61 -14.31
CA CYS A 163 10.68 -11.00 -14.07
C CYS A 163 9.62 -11.10 -12.96
N ARG A 164 8.39 -11.51 -13.30
CA ARG A 164 7.27 -11.66 -12.36
C ARG A 164 7.63 -12.47 -11.11
N GLU A 165 8.33 -13.59 -11.27
CA GLU A 165 8.72 -14.48 -10.18
C GLU A 165 9.76 -13.86 -9.23
N GLN A 166 10.44 -12.79 -9.66
CA GLN A 166 11.42 -12.06 -8.87
C GLN A 166 10.84 -10.82 -8.19
N LEU A 167 9.62 -10.39 -8.56
CA LEU A 167 9.01 -9.20 -8.01
C LEU A 167 8.90 -9.29 -6.48
N ILE A 168 9.40 -8.25 -5.83
CA ILE A 168 9.22 -7.98 -4.41
C ILE A 168 8.10 -6.95 -4.30
N VAL A 169 7.16 -7.18 -3.39
CA VAL A 169 5.96 -6.35 -3.25
C VAL A 169 5.78 -5.93 -1.79
N ALA A 170 5.47 -4.65 -1.57
CA ALA A 170 5.10 -4.13 -0.27
C ALA A 170 3.68 -3.54 -0.31
N LEU A 171 2.77 -4.10 0.47
CA LEU A 171 1.43 -3.58 0.73
C LEU A 171 1.50 -2.68 1.98
N GLY A 172 1.40 -1.37 1.80
CA GLY A 172 1.58 -0.40 2.89
C GLY A 172 0.39 -0.25 3.84
N PRO A 173 0.44 0.74 4.75
CA PRO A 173 -0.65 1.04 5.68
C PRO A 173 -1.96 1.36 4.94
N ALA A 174 -3.05 0.74 5.38
CA ALA A 174 -4.38 0.82 4.79
C ALA A 174 -5.44 0.55 5.87
N VAL A 175 -6.73 0.67 5.54
CA VAL A 175 -7.79 0.26 6.46
C VAL A 175 -7.81 -1.27 6.61
N SER A 176 -7.95 -1.77 7.84
CA SER A 176 -8.10 -3.21 8.12
C SER A 176 -9.54 -3.67 7.96
N GLY A 177 -9.74 -4.98 7.75
CA GLY A 177 -11.07 -5.60 7.67
C GLY A 177 -11.98 -5.20 8.83
N GLU A 178 -11.50 -5.30 10.08
CA GLU A 178 -12.23 -4.92 11.30
C GLU A 178 -12.86 -3.50 11.23
N ARG A 179 -12.22 -2.57 10.52
CA ARG A 179 -12.63 -1.16 10.46
C ARG A 179 -13.28 -0.78 9.12
N TYR A 180 -13.31 -1.68 8.14
CA TYR A 180 -13.84 -1.38 6.81
C TYR A 180 -15.13 -2.12 6.52
N GLN A 181 -16.23 -1.61 7.07
CA GLN A 181 -17.58 -2.08 6.73
C GLN A 181 -17.97 -1.59 5.33
N VAL A 182 -18.43 -2.52 4.51
CA VAL A 182 -18.96 -2.27 3.16
C VAL A 182 -20.22 -3.10 2.93
N GLU A 183 -21.01 -2.74 1.93
CA GLU A 183 -22.07 -3.62 1.42
C GLU A 183 -21.45 -4.89 0.82
N GLN A 184 -22.16 -6.02 0.93
CA GLN A 184 -21.73 -7.29 0.34
C GLN A 184 -21.54 -7.20 -1.19
N SER A 185 -22.27 -6.31 -1.86
CA SER A 185 -22.13 -6.02 -3.29
C SER A 185 -20.72 -5.52 -3.66
N VAL A 186 -20.07 -4.76 -2.78
CA VAL A 186 -18.70 -4.26 -2.95
C VAL A 186 -17.70 -5.41 -2.80
N ALA A 187 -17.89 -6.27 -1.79
CA ALA A 187 -17.04 -7.43 -1.58
C ALA A 187 -17.11 -8.42 -2.76
N LEU A 188 -18.31 -8.65 -3.31
CA LEU A 188 -18.49 -9.51 -4.48
C LEU A 188 -17.77 -8.95 -5.72
N GLN A 189 -17.89 -7.65 -5.99
CA GLN A 189 -17.14 -6.99 -7.09
C GLN A 189 -15.62 -7.13 -6.92
N VAL A 190 -15.12 -7.02 -5.69
CA VAL A 190 -13.70 -7.29 -5.40
C VAL A 190 -13.37 -8.76 -5.67
N GLY A 191 -14.23 -9.68 -5.21
CA GLY A 191 -14.05 -11.12 -5.40
C GLY A 191 -13.95 -11.57 -6.86
N GLU A 192 -14.77 -10.99 -7.73
CA GLU A 192 -14.72 -11.23 -9.18
C GLU A 192 -13.34 -10.97 -9.80
N ALA A 193 -12.53 -10.11 -9.15
CA ALA A 193 -11.20 -9.74 -9.62
C ALA A 193 -10.05 -10.57 -9.04
N LEU A 194 -10.29 -11.44 -8.04
CA LEU A 194 -9.23 -12.14 -7.30
C LEU A 194 -8.76 -13.47 -7.93
N ALA A 195 -9.60 -14.16 -8.72
CA ALA A 195 -9.23 -15.35 -9.52
C ALA A 195 -10.44 -15.81 -10.38
N ALA A 196 -10.33 -16.95 -11.07
CA ALA A 196 -11.44 -17.57 -11.82
C ALA A 196 -12.61 -18.08 -10.92
N GLU A 197 -12.32 -18.36 -9.65
CA GLU A 197 -13.21 -19.07 -8.69
C GLU A 197 -13.21 -18.47 -7.27
N PRO A 198 -13.48 -17.16 -7.10
CA PRO A 198 -14.18 -16.69 -5.92
C PRO A 198 -15.40 -15.86 -6.34
N ARG A 199 -16.59 -16.46 -6.25
CA ARG A 199 -17.86 -15.81 -6.62
C ARG A 199 -18.83 -15.70 -5.45
N SER A 200 -18.47 -16.27 -4.29
CA SER A 200 -19.32 -16.29 -3.11
C SER A 200 -18.67 -15.60 -1.91
N LEU A 201 -19.52 -15.05 -1.04
CA LEU A 201 -19.08 -14.48 0.24
C LEU A 201 -18.36 -15.54 1.10
N GLU A 202 -18.78 -16.80 1.04
CA GLU A 202 -18.14 -17.91 1.77
C GLU A 202 -16.70 -18.15 1.30
N GLU A 203 -16.41 -18.04 0.01
CA GLU A 203 -15.05 -18.14 -0.53
C GLU A 203 -14.18 -16.96 -0.09
N LEU A 204 -14.72 -15.73 -0.16
CA LEU A 204 -14.01 -14.54 0.30
C LEU A 204 -13.70 -14.63 1.79
N GLN A 205 -14.62 -15.16 2.61
CA GLN A 205 -14.39 -15.39 4.02
C GLN A 205 -13.32 -16.47 4.26
N ARG A 206 -13.34 -17.58 3.50
CA ARG A 206 -12.28 -18.63 3.56
C ARG A 206 -10.90 -18.08 3.20
N GLN A 207 -10.83 -17.07 2.34
CA GLN A 207 -9.59 -16.39 1.96
C GLN A 207 -9.21 -15.24 2.91
N ALA A 208 -9.97 -15.03 3.99
CA ALA A 208 -9.83 -13.91 4.92
C ALA A 208 -9.91 -12.52 4.25
N VAL A 209 -10.59 -12.44 3.09
CA VAL A 209 -10.84 -11.16 2.39
C VAL A 209 -11.98 -10.41 3.07
N ILE A 210 -12.95 -11.12 3.63
CA ILE A 210 -14.03 -10.53 4.41
C ILE A 210 -14.25 -11.25 5.74
N ASP A 211 -14.71 -10.50 6.74
CA ASP A 211 -15.32 -11.02 7.96
C ASP A 211 -16.83 -10.70 8.00
N PRO A 212 -17.63 -11.47 8.75
CA PRO A 212 -19.03 -11.16 8.99
C PRO A 212 -19.22 -9.79 9.66
N ASP A 213 -20.34 -9.13 9.37
CA ASP A 213 -20.77 -7.92 10.05
C ASP A 213 -22.14 -8.16 10.75
N PRO A 214 -22.39 -7.56 11.94
CA PRO A 214 -23.69 -7.65 12.60
C PRO A 214 -24.83 -7.03 11.78
N GLU A 215 -24.53 -6.06 10.93
CA GLU A 215 -25.50 -5.41 10.06
C GLU A 215 -25.78 -6.27 8.83
N GLN A 216 -27.06 -6.59 8.61
CA GLN A 216 -27.48 -7.39 7.47
C GLN A 216 -27.11 -6.69 6.15
N GLY A 217 -26.71 -7.48 5.17
CA GLY A 217 -26.27 -6.98 3.85
C GLY A 217 -24.87 -6.36 3.84
N HIS A 218 -24.18 -6.33 4.98
CA HIS A 218 -22.82 -5.80 5.11
C HIS A 218 -21.79 -6.88 5.44
N CYS A 219 -20.53 -6.53 5.25
CA CYS A 219 -19.37 -7.31 5.66
C CYS A 219 -18.19 -6.40 5.98
N ARG A 220 -17.15 -6.95 6.60
CA ARG A 220 -15.89 -6.29 6.94
C ARG A 220 -14.83 -6.66 5.92
N LEU A 221 -14.54 -5.79 4.96
CA LEU A 221 -13.63 -6.06 3.85
C LEU A 221 -12.19 -5.72 4.21
N ASP A 222 -11.27 -6.68 4.16
CA ASP A 222 -9.84 -6.39 4.23
C ASP A 222 -9.26 -6.19 2.82
N ILE A 223 -9.10 -4.92 2.45
CA ILE A 223 -8.62 -4.55 1.12
C ILE A 223 -7.16 -4.94 0.87
N ARG A 224 -6.35 -5.09 1.92
CA ARG A 224 -4.97 -5.60 1.78
C ARG A 224 -4.96 -7.09 1.56
N GLN A 225 -5.83 -7.85 2.25
CA GLN A 225 -5.98 -9.27 1.98
C GLN A 225 -6.50 -9.51 0.56
N ALA A 226 -7.45 -8.71 0.08
CA ALA A 226 -7.88 -8.76 -1.32
C ALA A 226 -6.68 -8.53 -2.28
N ALA A 227 -5.90 -7.48 -2.07
CA ALA A 227 -4.70 -7.22 -2.87
C ALA A 227 -3.68 -8.38 -2.80
N LEU A 228 -3.46 -8.96 -1.62
CA LEU A 228 -2.59 -10.12 -1.42
C LEU A 228 -3.07 -11.34 -2.19
N GLN A 229 -4.37 -11.66 -2.16
CA GLN A 229 -4.92 -12.78 -2.92
C GLN A 229 -4.79 -12.55 -4.43
N GLN A 230 -5.00 -11.32 -4.90
CA GLN A 230 -4.80 -10.96 -6.32
C GLN A 230 -3.34 -11.18 -6.75
N LEU A 231 -2.37 -10.75 -5.93
CA LEU A 231 -0.94 -10.97 -6.21
C LEU A 231 -0.57 -12.46 -6.22
N LYS A 232 -1.11 -13.26 -5.29
CA LYS A 232 -0.92 -14.71 -5.27
C LYS A 232 -1.51 -15.38 -6.51
N ALA A 233 -2.68 -14.94 -6.97
CA ALA A 233 -3.30 -15.43 -8.19
C ALA A 233 -2.50 -15.08 -9.45
N GLU A 234 -1.78 -13.95 -9.43
CA GLU A 234 -0.81 -13.60 -10.48
C GLU A 234 0.51 -14.39 -10.38
N GLY A 235 0.66 -15.29 -9.41
CA GLY A 235 1.84 -16.16 -9.26
C GLY A 235 2.98 -15.54 -8.45
N ILE A 236 2.78 -14.38 -7.81
CA ILE A 236 3.79 -13.79 -6.93
C ILE A 236 3.91 -14.64 -5.66
N ASN A 237 5.13 -15.11 -5.36
CA ASN A 237 5.37 -15.92 -4.18
C ASN A 237 5.11 -15.10 -2.91
N HIS A 238 4.29 -15.63 -2.00
CA HIS A 238 3.98 -14.99 -0.72
C HIS A 238 5.22 -14.60 0.11
N THR A 239 6.35 -15.30 -0.03
CA THR A 239 7.58 -14.96 0.68
C THR A 239 8.22 -13.66 0.18
N ARG A 240 7.79 -13.13 -0.97
CA ARG A 240 8.22 -11.86 -1.56
C ARG A 240 7.21 -10.72 -1.36
N ILE A 241 6.18 -10.95 -0.55
CA ILE A 241 5.12 -9.97 -0.31
C ILE A 241 5.16 -9.56 1.17
N SER A 242 5.61 -8.34 1.44
CA SER A 242 5.49 -7.71 2.75
C SER A 242 4.11 -7.07 2.89
N THR A 243 3.35 -7.45 3.93
CA THR A 243 2.05 -6.84 4.25
C THR A 243 2.15 -6.03 5.53
N CYS A 244 1.82 -4.74 5.47
CA CYS A 244 1.87 -3.86 6.63
C CYS A 244 0.68 -4.14 7.55
N PRO A 245 0.90 -4.42 8.84
CA PRO A 245 -0.20 -4.72 9.76
C PRO A 245 -0.92 -3.47 10.29
N LEU A 246 -0.38 -2.26 10.07
CA LEU A 246 -0.92 -1.03 10.66
C LEU A 246 -2.22 -0.58 9.98
N CYS A 247 -3.24 -0.23 10.77
CA CYS A 247 -4.52 0.23 10.25
C CYS A 247 -4.63 1.76 10.27
N THR A 248 -4.91 2.38 9.13
CA THR A 248 -5.03 3.85 9.03
C THR A 248 -6.13 4.43 9.93
N VAL A 249 -7.22 3.69 10.11
CA VAL A 249 -8.32 4.07 11.03
C VAL A 249 -7.89 3.94 12.48
N ALA A 250 -7.24 2.83 12.84
CA ALA A 250 -6.91 2.50 14.23
C ALA A 250 -5.70 3.28 14.79
N GLU A 251 -4.86 3.85 13.91
CA GLU A 251 -3.65 4.59 14.28
C GLU A 251 -3.80 6.10 13.98
N PRO A 252 -4.64 6.85 14.70
CA PRO A 252 -4.91 8.26 14.42
C PRO A 252 -3.70 9.18 14.62
N SER A 253 -2.75 8.81 15.48
CA SER A 253 -1.49 9.54 15.66
C SER A 253 -0.56 9.43 14.43
N LEU A 254 -0.73 8.36 13.63
CA LEU A 254 0.16 7.99 12.53
C LEU A 254 -0.39 8.33 11.14
N PHE A 255 -1.69 8.13 10.90
CA PHE A 255 -2.23 8.19 9.53
C PHE A 255 -3.49 9.04 9.44
N HIS A 256 -3.67 9.67 8.27
CA HIS A 256 -4.98 10.16 7.87
C HIS A 256 -5.85 8.97 7.47
N SER A 257 -7.14 9.10 7.74
CA SER A 257 -8.14 8.13 7.34
C SER A 257 -9.40 8.86 6.90
N TRP A 258 -9.83 8.62 5.65
CA TRP A 258 -11.10 9.16 5.17
C TRP A 258 -12.26 8.60 6.00
N ARG A 259 -12.27 7.29 6.25
CA ARG A 259 -13.32 6.59 7.00
C ARG A 259 -13.50 7.16 8.42
N ARG A 260 -12.40 7.58 9.07
CA ARG A 260 -12.45 8.20 10.40
C ARG A 260 -12.75 9.69 10.35
N ASP A 261 -12.04 10.44 9.50
CA ASP A 261 -11.96 11.90 9.61
C ASP A 261 -12.90 12.63 8.63
N GLN A 262 -13.28 12.00 7.51
CA GLN A 262 -14.04 12.62 6.40
C GLN A 262 -13.42 13.92 5.86
N VAL A 263 -12.10 14.06 5.98
CA VAL A 263 -11.30 15.18 5.46
C VAL A 263 -10.48 14.70 4.27
N LYS A 264 -10.38 15.55 3.23
CA LYS A 264 -9.51 15.31 2.06
C LYS A 264 -8.03 15.53 2.42
N ALA A 265 -7.50 14.70 3.30
CA ALA A 265 -6.09 14.62 3.65
C ALA A 265 -5.56 13.24 3.28
N VAL A 266 -4.31 13.18 2.83
CA VAL A 266 -3.67 11.96 2.33
C VAL A 266 -2.27 11.83 2.90
N GLN A 267 -1.78 10.60 2.94
CA GLN A 267 -0.35 10.32 3.04
C GLN A 267 0.18 9.83 1.70
N TRP A 268 1.45 10.11 1.42
CA TRP A 268 2.15 9.70 0.21
C TRP A 268 2.94 8.42 0.45
N SER A 269 3.05 7.59 -0.58
CA SER A 269 3.96 6.45 -0.64
C SER A 269 4.76 6.53 -1.93
N GLY A 270 6.05 6.23 -1.88
CA GLY A 270 6.93 6.35 -3.03
C GLY A 270 8.02 5.28 -3.08
N ILE A 271 8.48 4.99 -4.30
CA ILE A 271 9.61 4.10 -4.59
C ILE A 271 10.48 4.68 -5.70
N VAL A 272 11.79 4.48 -5.63
CA VAL A 272 12.77 4.95 -6.61
C VAL A 272 13.24 3.78 -7.48
N GLY A 273 13.17 3.95 -8.80
CA GLY A 273 13.74 3.01 -9.76
C GLY A 273 15.26 3.02 -9.71
N GLN A 274 15.87 1.86 -9.93
CA GLN A 274 17.31 1.69 -9.99
C GLN A 274 17.80 1.55 -11.43
N ALA A 275 19.06 1.88 -11.69
CA ALA A 275 19.68 1.52 -12.97
C ALA A 275 19.95 0.01 -12.97
N ALA A 276 19.72 -0.64 -14.12
CA ALA A 276 20.13 -2.04 -14.30
C ALA A 276 21.64 -2.17 -14.03
N ILE A 277 22.01 -3.17 -13.24
CA ILE A 277 23.40 -3.52 -12.90
C ILE A 277 24.02 -4.31 -14.05
#